data_AF-A0A6L3X467-F1
#
_entry.id   AF-A0A6L3X467-F1
#
_cell.length_a   1.000
_cell.length_b   1.000
_cell.length_c   1.000
_cell.angle_alpha   90.00
_cell.angle_beta   90.00
_cell.angle_gamma   90.00
#
_symmetry.space_group_name_H-M   'P 1'
#
loop_
_entity.id
_entity.type
_entity.pdbx_description
1 polymer ?
#
loop_
_entity_poly.entity_id
_entity_poly.type
_entity_poly.pdbx_seq_one_letter_code
_entity_poly.pdbx_strand_id
1 'polypeptide(L)'
;HAPFVYPPPPATWDGSATTNPKTRAYARFTHSGCYSTTITRPALFRPYLEEQLTLLYQDYGAHISVEPSLHEIPYPYVIDGSALTLDRSMSAGLTRHFPTTELSQIGDETADGIYHPAEFSPLSHFDARRVDFSLARLRHYTGTPAEHFQPFVLFTNYTRYVDEFVRWGCSQILDPDSPYIALSCAGGIWITAETEAPEEAISDLAWKKHQMPAWHLITADGQGITL
;
A
#
# COMPACT_ATOMS: atom_id res chain seq x y z
N HIS A 1 -23.99 -14.58 -9.97
CA HIS A 1 -22.62 -14.01 -10.06
C HIS A 1 -22.50 -12.92 -9.01
N ALA A 2 -21.59 -13.05 -8.05
CA ALA A 2 -21.35 -12.01 -7.05
C ALA A 2 -20.56 -10.85 -7.71
N PRO A 3 -21.12 -9.64 -7.83
CA PRO A 3 -20.54 -8.56 -8.63
C PRO A 3 -19.42 -7.77 -7.93
N PHE A 4 -19.08 -8.08 -6.67
CA PHE A 4 -18.21 -7.23 -5.83
C PHE A 4 -16.93 -7.94 -5.35
N VAL A 5 -16.25 -8.67 -6.21
CA VAL A 5 -15.10 -9.50 -5.80
C VAL A 5 -13.76 -8.88 -6.19
N TYR A 6 -12.73 -9.13 -5.37
CA TYR A 6 -11.35 -8.76 -5.72
C TYR A 6 -10.84 -9.59 -6.90
N PRO A 7 -9.97 -9.06 -7.77
CA PRO A 7 -9.23 -9.84 -8.76
C PRO A 7 -8.08 -10.61 -8.08
N PRO A 8 -7.97 -11.93 -8.28
CA PRO A 8 -6.73 -12.65 -8.06
C PRO A 8 -5.91 -12.69 -9.34
N PRO A 9 -4.59 -12.51 -9.26
CA PRO A 9 -3.66 -13.06 -10.24
C PRO A 9 -3.16 -14.43 -9.75
N PRO A 10 -3.78 -15.55 -10.16
CA PRO A 10 -3.09 -16.84 -10.09
C PRO A 10 -1.82 -16.82 -10.96
N ALA A 11 -0.70 -17.16 -10.36
CA ALA A 11 0.55 -17.48 -11.05
C ALA A 11 0.84 -18.98 -10.86
N THR A 12 0.85 -19.74 -11.95
CA THR A 12 1.17 -21.16 -11.94
C THR A 12 2.58 -21.38 -12.47
N TRP A 13 3.36 -22.21 -11.78
CA TRP A 13 4.67 -22.66 -12.24
C TRP A 13 4.72 -24.19 -12.30
N ASP A 14 5.08 -24.72 -13.48
CA ASP A 14 5.11 -26.16 -13.76
C ASP A 14 6.35 -26.89 -13.21
N GLY A 15 7.30 -26.15 -12.62
CA GLY A 15 8.55 -26.68 -12.08
C GLY A 15 9.72 -26.67 -13.06
N SER A 16 9.50 -26.26 -14.32
CA SER A 16 10.57 -26.05 -15.30
C SER A 16 10.95 -24.58 -15.35
N ALA A 17 12.21 -24.25 -15.09
CA ALA A 17 12.68 -22.86 -15.08
C ALA A 17 13.61 -22.61 -16.26
N THR A 18 13.44 -21.46 -16.92
CA THR A 18 14.32 -20.97 -17.99
C THR A 18 15.70 -20.62 -17.44
N THR A 19 15.75 -19.87 -16.35
CA THR A 19 16.99 -19.36 -15.73
C THR A 19 16.81 -19.33 -14.21
N ASN A 20 16.73 -20.51 -13.57
CA ASN A 20 16.45 -20.65 -12.12
C ASN A 20 17.43 -19.85 -11.22
N PRO A 21 17.09 -18.61 -10.80
CA PRO A 21 17.99 -17.74 -10.07
C PRO A 21 18.04 -18.20 -8.60
N LYS A 22 19.18 -18.74 -8.17
CA LYS A 22 19.34 -19.29 -6.80
C LYS A 22 19.77 -18.26 -5.74
N THR A 23 20.24 -17.09 -6.16
CA THR A 23 20.84 -16.08 -5.27
C THR A 23 19.96 -14.87 -5.00
N ARG A 24 18.94 -14.61 -5.82
CA ARG A 24 18.00 -13.49 -5.59
C ARG A 24 17.25 -13.72 -4.27
N ALA A 25 16.96 -12.64 -3.55
CA ALA A 25 16.27 -12.72 -2.26
C ALA A 25 14.74 -12.88 -2.41
N TYR A 26 14.16 -12.33 -3.47
CA TYR A 26 12.71 -12.27 -3.74
C TYR A 26 12.38 -12.79 -5.15
N ALA A 27 11.08 -12.88 -5.46
CA ALA A 27 10.56 -13.39 -6.73
C ALA A 27 11.18 -14.74 -7.13
N ARG A 28 11.06 -15.72 -6.23
CA ARG A 28 11.58 -17.07 -6.41
C ARG A 28 10.54 -18.10 -6.01
N PHE A 29 10.53 -19.21 -6.74
CA PHE A 29 9.74 -20.38 -6.37
C PHE A 29 10.55 -21.36 -5.54
N THR A 30 9.97 -21.77 -4.41
CA THR A 30 10.53 -22.83 -3.54
C THR A 30 10.18 -24.21 -4.07
N HIS A 31 9.00 -24.37 -4.68
CA HIS A 31 8.52 -25.61 -5.28
C HIS A 31 7.64 -25.30 -6.49
N SER A 32 7.39 -26.30 -7.34
CA SER A 32 6.39 -26.21 -8.39
C SER A 32 4.98 -26.15 -7.79
N GLY A 33 4.05 -25.49 -8.46
CA GLY A 33 2.67 -25.40 -7.99
C GLY A 33 1.95 -24.14 -8.47
N CYS A 34 0.75 -23.93 -7.95
CA CYS A 34 -0.03 -22.73 -8.20
C CYS A 34 0.03 -21.80 -6.99
N TYR A 35 0.39 -20.55 -7.26
CA TYR A 35 0.51 -19.48 -6.30
C TYR A 35 -0.59 -18.46 -6.57
N SER A 36 -1.37 -18.12 -5.56
CA SER A 36 -2.50 -17.19 -5.71
C SER A 36 -2.57 -16.24 -4.53
N THR A 37 -3.11 -15.05 -4.79
CA THR A 37 -3.43 -14.05 -3.77
C THR A 37 -4.55 -13.16 -4.32
N THR A 38 -5.32 -12.51 -3.46
CA THR A 38 -6.26 -11.47 -3.92
C THR A 38 -5.54 -10.13 -3.98
N ILE A 39 -5.87 -9.29 -4.95
CA ILE A 39 -5.26 -7.97 -5.14
C ILE A 39 -6.30 -6.85 -4.99
N THR A 40 -5.91 -5.78 -4.30
CA THR A 40 -6.62 -4.49 -4.27
C THR A 40 -5.74 -3.39 -4.85
N ARG A 41 -6.35 -2.24 -5.19
CA ARG A 41 -5.67 -1.01 -5.65
C ARG A 41 -4.56 -1.28 -6.70
N PRO A 42 -4.83 -1.98 -7.81
CA PRO A 42 -3.80 -2.35 -8.79
C PRO A 42 -3.10 -1.14 -9.42
N ALA A 43 -3.76 0.02 -9.48
CA ALA A 43 -3.13 1.26 -9.92
C ALA A 43 -2.04 1.77 -8.96
N LEU A 44 -2.28 1.68 -7.65
CA LEU A 44 -1.31 2.05 -6.61
C LEU A 44 -0.11 1.11 -6.62
N PHE A 45 -0.35 -0.20 -6.73
CA PHE A 45 0.69 -1.22 -6.73
C PHE A 45 1.26 -1.55 -8.11
N ARG A 46 0.93 -0.77 -9.15
CA ARG A 46 1.33 -1.06 -10.53
C ARG A 46 2.84 -1.32 -10.67
N PRO A 47 3.75 -0.43 -10.21
CA PRO A 47 5.18 -0.66 -10.38
C PRO A 47 5.64 -1.96 -9.71
N TYR A 48 5.16 -2.21 -8.49
CA TYR A 48 5.47 -3.43 -7.73
C TYR A 48 4.97 -4.69 -8.44
N LEU A 49 3.70 -4.72 -8.87
CA LEU A 49 3.11 -5.87 -9.52
C LEU A 49 3.78 -6.15 -10.87
N GLU A 50 4.04 -5.11 -11.67
CA GLU A 50 4.73 -5.24 -12.95
C GLU A 50 6.14 -5.80 -12.76
N GLU A 51 6.91 -5.29 -11.79
CA GLU A 51 8.25 -5.79 -11.48
C GLU A 51 8.20 -7.27 -11.07
N GLN A 52 7.41 -7.61 -10.04
CA GLN A 52 7.40 -8.96 -9.48
C GLN A 52 6.90 -9.99 -10.49
N LEU A 53 5.82 -9.71 -11.22
CA LEU A 53 5.29 -10.62 -12.23
C LEU A 53 6.23 -10.77 -13.43
N THR A 54 6.93 -9.70 -13.83
CA THR A 54 7.93 -9.77 -14.90
C THR A 54 9.07 -10.71 -14.54
N LEU A 55 9.57 -10.65 -13.30
CA LEU A 55 10.64 -11.53 -12.84
C LEU A 55 10.21 -13.01 -12.84
N LEU A 56 8.99 -13.30 -12.36
CA LEU A 56 8.46 -14.66 -12.37
C LEU A 56 8.21 -15.17 -13.80
N TYR A 57 7.72 -14.31 -14.69
CA TYR A 57 7.48 -14.66 -16.08
C TYR A 57 8.78 -14.94 -16.84
N GLN A 58 9.78 -14.06 -16.74
CA GLN A 58 11.02 -14.16 -17.52
C GLN A 58 11.92 -15.28 -17.02
N ASP A 59 12.10 -15.42 -15.71
CA ASP A 59 13.08 -16.36 -15.15
C ASP A 59 12.55 -17.79 -15.02
N TYR A 60 11.24 -17.94 -14.87
CA TYR A 60 10.60 -19.23 -14.62
C TYR A 60 9.58 -19.63 -15.68
N GLY A 61 9.24 -18.76 -16.64
CA GLY A 61 8.18 -19.04 -17.61
C GLY A 61 6.81 -19.17 -16.96
N ALA A 62 6.58 -18.51 -15.82
CA ALA A 62 5.34 -18.67 -15.04
C ALA A 62 4.10 -18.32 -15.88
N HIS A 63 3.06 -19.14 -15.79
CA HIS A 63 1.77 -18.85 -16.39
C HIS A 63 0.97 -17.92 -15.48
N ILE A 64 0.67 -16.72 -15.96
CA ILE A 64 -0.09 -15.70 -15.22
C ILE A 64 -1.50 -15.64 -15.81
N SER A 65 -2.50 -15.86 -14.98
CA SER A 65 -3.91 -15.62 -15.31
C SER A 65 -4.54 -14.67 -14.28
N VAL A 66 -5.65 -14.03 -14.64
CA VAL A 66 -6.41 -13.15 -13.76
C VAL A 66 -7.87 -13.51 -13.89
N GLU A 67 -8.50 -13.81 -12.75
CA GLU A 67 -9.91 -14.23 -12.69
C GLU A 67 -10.60 -13.48 -11.53
N PRO A 68 -11.94 -13.47 -11.43
CA PRO A 68 -12.63 -12.96 -10.24
C PRO A 68 -12.46 -13.90 -9.02
N SER A 69 -12.21 -13.38 -7.82
CA SER A 69 -12.15 -14.22 -6.59
C SER A 69 -13.53 -14.55 -6.05
N LEU A 70 -13.54 -15.34 -4.97
CA LEU A 70 -14.68 -15.56 -4.10
C LEU A 70 -14.76 -14.55 -2.94
N HIS A 71 -13.84 -13.59 -2.86
CA HIS A 71 -13.74 -12.64 -1.76
C HIS A 71 -14.35 -11.31 -2.14
N GLU A 72 -15.45 -10.95 -1.47
CA GLU A 72 -16.08 -9.66 -1.66
C GLU A 72 -15.29 -8.51 -1.01
N ILE A 73 -15.35 -7.34 -1.65
CA ILE A 73 -14.77 -6.07 -1.20
C ILE A 73 -15.66 -5.46 -0.13
N PRO A 74 -15.19 -5.26 1.11
CA PRO A 74 -15.95 -4.56 2.13
C PRO A 74 -16.34 -3.15 1.68
N TYR A 75 -17.63 -2.81 1.86
CA TYR A 75 -18.17 -1.52 1.44
C TYR A 75 -17.42 -0.29 2.01
N PRO A 76 -16.83 -0.32 3.22
CA PRO A 76 -16.09 0.84 3.73
C PRO A 76 -14.87 1.23 2.87
N TYR A 77 -14.31 0.31 2.07
CA TYR A 77 -13.11 0.56 1.28
C TYR A 77 -13.39 1.16 -0.10
N VAL A 78 -14.65 1.14 -0.54
CA VAL A 78 -15.11 1.77 -1.79
C VAL A 78 -15.78 3.12 -1.56
N ILE A 79 -16.08 3.47 -0.30
CA ILE A 79 -16.56 4.80 0.06
C ILE A 79 -15.36 5.73 0.14
N ASP A 80 -15.18 6.55 -0.90
CA ASP A 80 -14.05 7.45 -1.00
C ASP A 80 -14.28 8.70 -0.14
N GLY A 81 -13.54 8.82 0.98
CA GLY A 81 -13.20 10.03 1.75
C GLY A 81 -14.31 10.92 2.33
N SER A 82 -15.50 10.90 1.76
CA SER A 82 -16.70 11.52 2.31
C SER A 82 -17.17 10.61 3.43
N ALA A 83 -17.03 11.08 4.67
CA ALA A 83 -17.74 10.48 5.77
C ALA A 83 -19.23 10.59 5.45
N LEU A 84 -19.79 9.55 4.83
CA LEU A 84 -21.22 9.41 4.63
C LEU A 84 -21.84 9.56 6.02
N THR A 85 -22.45 10.71 6.28
CA THR A 85 -23.19 10.96 7.50
C THR A 85 -24.47 10.16 7.43
N LEU A 86 -24.35 8.89 7.79
CA LEU A 86 -25.44 7.94 7.86
C LEU A 86 -26.06 8.06 9.24
N ASP A 87 -27.39 8.08 9.30
CA ASP A 87 -28.07 7.85 10.56
C ASP A 87 -27.88 6.39 11.01
N ARG A 88 -28.29 6.11 12.26
CA ARG A 88 -28.13 4.77 12.85
C ARG A 88 -28.88 3.68 12.08
N SER A 89 -30.03 3.99 11.47
CA SER A 89 -30.83 3.02 10.74
C SER A 89 -30.21 2.65 9.40
N MET A 90 -29.67 3.64 8.68
CA MET A 90 -28.95 3.44 7.42
C MET A 90 -27.64 2.69 7.64
N SER A 91 -26.91 3.00 8.71
CA SER A 91 -25.69 2.26 9.08
C SER A 91 -25.97 0.78 9.35
N ALA A 92 -27.02 0.49 10.15
CA ALA A 92 -27.43 -0.88 10.43
C ALA A 92 -27.91 -1.63 9.17
N GLY A 93 -28.58 -0.93 8.26
CA GLY A 93 -28.98 -1.47 6.95
C GLY A 93 -27.78 -1.84 6.09
N LEU A 94 -26.76 -0.99 6.02
CA LEU A 94 -25.55 -1.26 5.24
C LEU A 94 -24.80 -2.49 5.76
N THR A 95 -24.52 -2.55 7.06
CA THR A 95 -23.83 -3.69 7.68
C THR A 95 -24.57 -5.01 7.50
N ARG A 96 -25.92 -4.97 7.38
CA ARG A 96 -26.73 -6.18 7.18
C ARG A 96 -26.75 -6.68 5.73
N HIS A 97 -26.65 -5.78 4.76
CA HIS A 97 -26.89 -6.08 3.34
C HIS A 97 -25.65 -6.01 2.45
N PHE A 98 -24.57 -5.40 2.93
CA PHE A 98 -23.33 -5.24 2.18
C PHE A 98 -22.15 -5.90 2.91
N PRO A 99 -21.08 -6.28 2.16
CA PRO A 99 -19.90 -6.91 2.76
C PRO A 99 -19.22 -5.99 3.78
N THR A 100 -18.93 -6.53 4.95
CA THR A 100 -18.31 -5.82 6.08
C THR A 100 -16.88 -6.28 6.32
N THR A 101 -16.11 -5.47 7.04
CA THR A 101 -14.77 -5.84 7.49
C THR A 101 -14.89 -6.87 8.61
N GLU A 102 -14.72 -8.14 8.29
CA GLU A 102 -14.63 -9.23 9.28
C GLU A 102 -13.19 -9.35 9.78
N LEU A 103 -12.92 -8.89 11.00
CA LEU A 103 -11.57 -8.90 11.60
C LEU A 103 -10.97 -10.31 11.68
N SER A 104 -11.80 -11.34 11.83
CA SER A 104 -11.37 -12.74 11.83
C SER A 104 -10.82 -13.21 10.49
N GLN A 105 -11.09 -12.49 9.41
CA GLN A 105 -10.63 -12.80 8.05
C GLN A 105 -9.44 -11.92 7.62
N ILE A 106 -8.93 -11.08 8.53
CA ILE A 106 -7.75 -10.25 8.30
C ILE A 106 -6.60 -10.85 9.08
N GLY A 107 -5.80 -11.67 8.40
CA GLY A 107 -4.68 -12.40 8.99
C GLY A 107 -3.32 -11.83 8.59
N ASP A 108 -2.31 -12.21 9.38
CA ASP A 108 -0.87 -12.08 9.06
C ASP A 108 -0.25 -13.45 8.74
N GLU A 109 -1.04 -14.52 8.63
CA GLU A 109 -0.51 -15.88 8.72
C GLU A 109 0.55 -16.19 7.65
N THR A 110 0.40 -15.59 6.46
CA THR A 110 1.36 -15.73 5.36
C THR A 110 2.66 -14.97 5.66
N ALA A 111 2.57 -13.74 6.18
CA ALA A 111 3.73 -12.93 6.55
C ALA A 111 4.49 -13.52 7.76
N ASP A 112 3.74 -14.09 8.71
CA ASP A 112 4.29 -14.76 9.90
C ASP A 112 4.88 -16.15 9.60
N GLY A 113 4.65 -16.70 8.40
CA GLY A 113 5.15 -18.01 7.99
C GLY A 113 4.42 -19.19 8.64
N ILE A 114 3.25 -18.96 9.22
CA ILE A 114 2.41 -19.98 9.87
C ILE A 114 1.29 -20.50 8.96
N TYR A 115 1.13 -19.92 7.77
CA TYR A 115 0.17 -20.37 6.78
C TYR A 115 0.58 -21.71 6.17
N HIS A 116 -0.31 -22.69 6.28
CA HIS A 116 -0.13 -24.02 5.67
C HIS A 116 -1.09 -24.17 4.49
N PRO A 117 -0.61 -24.01 3.24
CA PRO A 117 -1.47 -24.09 2.08
C PRO A 117 -1.98 -25.53 1.88
N ALA A 118 -3.28 -25.67 1.64
CA ALA A 118 -3.88 -26.96 1.31
C ALA A 118 -3.76 -27.30 -0.18
N GLU A 119 -4.02 -26.32 -1.06
CA GLU A 119 -4.11 -26.53 -2.51
C GLU A 119 -3.31 -25.46 -3.30
N PHE A 120 -3.39 -24.20 -2.88
CA PHE A 120 -2.68 -23.07 -3.48
C PHE A 120 -1.73 -22.43 -2.48
N SER A 121 -0.51 -22.15 -2.91
CA SER A 121 0.47 -21.40 -2.11
C SER A 121 0.21 -19.89 -2.22
N PRO A 122 0.57 -19.09 -1.21
CA PRO A 122 0.41 -17.65 -1.29
C PRO A 122 1.41 -17.02 -2.26
N LEU A 123 0.94 -16.17 -3.17
CA LEU A 123 1.79 -15.42 -4.12
C LEU A 123 2.46 -14.19 -3.48
N SER A 124 1.80 -13.55 -2.53
CA SER A 124 2.26 -12.35 -1.83
C SER A 124 2.15 -12.52 -0.31
N HIS A 125 2.79 -11.63 0.46
CA HIS A 125 2.70 -11.65 1.92
C HIS A 125 1.30 -11.31 2.46
N PHE A 126 0.58 -10.44 1.75
CA PHE A 126 -0.72 -9.94 2.17
C PHE A 126 -1.75 -10.09 1.06
N ASP A 127 -2.98 -10.41 1.44
CA ASP A 127 -4.14 -10.46 0.57
C ASP A 127 -4.82 -9.08 0.43
N ALA A 128 -5.81 -8.97 -0.44
CA ALA A 128 -6.47 -7.70 -0.74
C ALA A 128 -7.13 -7.06 0.49
N ARG A 129 -7.77 -7.86 1.34
CA ARG A 129 -8.50 -7.36 2.52
C ARG A 129 -7.55 -6.81 3.55
N ARG A 130 -6.43 -7.51 3.79
CA ARG A 130 -5.38 -7.03 4.67
C ARG A 130 -4.77 -5.73 4.13
N VAL A 131 -4.50 -5.66 2.84
CA VAL A 131 -3.95 -4.43 2.23
C VAL A 131 -4.92 -3.26 2.37
N ASP A 132 -6.20 -3.41 2.02
CA ASP A 132 -7.19 -2.33 2.18
C ASP A 132 -7.36 -1.88 3.63
N PHE A 133 -7.38 -2.82 4.57
CA PHE A 133 -7.42 -2.51 6.00
C PHE A 133 -6.22 -1.67 6.42
N SER A 134 -5.00 -2.08 6.03
CA SER A 134 -3.77 -1.36 6.33
C SER A 134 -3.73 0.02 5.66
N LEU A 135 -4.15 0.15 4.41
CA LEU A 135 -4.19 1.44 3.71
C LEU A 135 -5.13 2.43 4.38
N ALA A 136 -6.32 1.98 4.80
CA ALA A 136 -7.26 2.81 5.54
C ALA A 136 -6.69 3.27 6.89
N ARG A 137 -6.01 2.36 7.62
CA ARG A 137 -5.34 2.66 8.89
C ARG A 137 -4.14 3.59 8.71
N LEU A 138 -3.34 3.37 7.68
CA LEU A 138 -2.17 4.17 7.36
C LEU A 138 -2.60 5.62 7.09
N ARG A 139 -3.62 5.85 6.26
CA ARG A 139 -4.20 7.20 6.06
C ARG A 139 -4.70 7.80 7.38
N HIS A 140 -5.42 7.04 8.19
CA HIS A 140 -5.97 7.51 9.45
C HIS A 140 -4.90 7.93 10.46
N TYR A 141 -3.84 7.11 10.62
CA TYR A 141 -2.81 7.36 11.62
C TYR A 141 -1.80 8.41 11.18
N THR A 142 -1.52 8.50 9.89
CA THR A 142 -0.48 9.37 9.32
C THR A 142 -1.01 10.71 8.85
N GLY A 143 -2.30 10.78 8.54
CA GLY A 143 -2.90 11.99 7.98
C GLY A 143 -2.43 12.31 6.57
N THR A 144 -1.95 11.29 5.84
CA THR A 144 -1.41 11.43 4.48
C THR A 144 -2.02 10.40 3.52
N PRO A 145 -2.08 10.68 2.20
CA PRO A 145 -2.41 9.70 1.18
C PRO A 145 -1.36 8.58 1.10
N ALA A 146 -1.80 7.33 0.91
CA ALA A 146 -0.89 6.20 0.81
C ALA A 146 -0.02 6.25 -0.44
N GLU A 147 -0.50 6.92 -1.49
CA GLU A 147 0.19 7.17 -2.76
C GLU A 147 1.50 7.95 -2.57
N HIS A 148 1.63 8.69 -1.46
CA HIS A 148 2.80 9.54 -1.21
C HIS A 148 3.91 8.79 -0.46
N PHE A 149 3.65 7.59 0.05
CA PHE A 149 4.66 6.80 0.76
C PHE A 149 5.83 6.44 -0.16
N GLN A 150 7.03 6.80 0.29
CA GLN A 150 8.27 6.48 -0.37
C GLN A 150 8.88 5.18 0.18
N PRO A 151 9.66 4.42 -0.63
CA PRO A 151 10.24 3.13 -0.24
C PRO A 151 11.20 3.20 0.96
N PHE A 152 11.87 4.34 1.16
CA PHE A 152 12.83 4.53 2.23
C PHE A 152 12.16 5.21 3.42
N VAL A 153 11.95 4.46 4.51
CA VAL A 153 11.21 4.91 5.70
C VAL A 153 12.16 5.16 6.87
N LEU A 154 12.03 6.32 7.48
CA LEU A 154 12.66 6.71 8.75
C LEU A 154 11.58 6.72 9.84
N PHE A 155 11.95 6.31 11.05
CA PHE A 155 11.08 6.47 12.21
C PHE A 155 11.76 7.36 13.24
N THR A 156 10.98 8.26 13.83
CA THR A 156 11.41 9.12 14.92
C THR A 156 10.46 9.01 16.10
N ASN A 157 11.01 9.11 17.32
CA ASN A 157 10.26 9.19 18.57
C ASN A 157 10.23 10.61 19.14
N TYR A 158 10.77 11.60 18.42
CA TYR A 158 10.93 12.94 18.93
C TYR A 158 10.65 14.02 17.88
N THR A 159 9.79 14.98 18.21
CA THR A 159 9.23 15.93 17.24
C THR A 159 10.27 16.81 16.57
N ARG A 160 11.39 17.12 17.24
CA ARG A 160 12.45 17.96 16.66
C ARG A 160 13.06 17.38 15.38
N TYR A 161 13.01 16.06 15.18
CA TYR A 161 13.47 15.46 13.93
C TYR A 161 12.56 15.78 12.75
N VAL A 162 11.25 15.96 13.00
CA VAL A 162 10.31 16.40 11.97
C VAL A 162 10.62 17.82 11.53
N ASP A 163 10.80 18.74 12.48
CA ASP A 163 11.09 20.15 12.18
C ASP A 163 12.34 20.27 11.29
N GLU A 164 13.39 19.53 11.64
CA GLU A 164 14.63 19.50 10.86
C GLU A 164 14.46 18.79 9.51
N PHE A 165 13.67 17.71 9.44
CA PHE A 165 13.37 17.01 8.19
C PHE A 165 12.60 17.91 7.21
N VAL A 166 11.60 18.66 7.69
CA VAL A 166 10.84 19.59 6.85
C VAL A 166 11.72 20.74 6.40
N ARG A 167 12.49 21.34 7.31
CA ARG A 167 13.43 22.42 6.98
C ARG A 167 14.42 21.98 5.89
N TRP A 168 15.02 20.81 6.06
CA TRP A 168 15.93 20.22 5.07
C TRP A 168 15.20 19.88 3.77
N GLY A 169 14.01 19.26 3.84
CA GLY A 169 13.21 18.90 2.68
C GLY A 169 12.80 20.10 1.82
N CYS A 170 12.38 21.20 2.44
CA CYS A 170 12.09 22.45 1.72
C CYS A 170 13.35 23.01 1.03
N SER A 171 14.50 22.97 1.70
CA SER A 171 15.78 23.35 1.08
C SER A 171 16.12 22.47 -0.13
N GLN A 172 15.87 21.16 -0.05
CA GLN A 172 16.10 20.24 -1.15
C GLN A 172 15.15 20.47 -2.33
N ILE A 173 13.92 20.91 -2.10
CA ILE A 173 12.95 21.17 -3.17
C ILE A 173 13.31 22.44 -3.95
N LEU A 174 13.92 23.42 -3.28
CA LEU A 174 14.37 24.67 -3.90
C LEU A 174 15.69 24.52 -4.66
N ASP A 175 16.49 23.50 -4.35
CA ASP A 175 17.74 23.20 -5.02
C ASP A 175 17.48 22.52 -6.38
N PRO A 176 17.80 23.14 -7.53
CA PRO A 176 17.56 22.55 -8.85
C PRO A 176 18.37 21.28 -9.13
N ASP A 177 19.47 21.05 -8.40
CA ASP A 177 20.32 19.86 -8.56
C ASP A 177 19.82 18.67 -7.73
N SER A 178 18.84 18.90 -6.85
CA SER A 178 18.26 17.89 -5.98
C SER A 178 17.12 17.12 -6.68
N PRO A 179 16.99 15.80 -6.44
CA PRO A 179 15.93 14.98 -7.05
C PRO A 179 14.55 15.19 -6.41
N TYR A 180 14.49 15.87 -5.26
CA TYR A 180 13.27 16.05 -4.48
C TYR A 180 12.43 17.20 -5.04
N ILE A 181 11.17 16.93 -5.37
CA ILE A 181 10.30 17.88 -6.08
C ILE A 181 9.07 18.31 -5.28
N ALA A 182 8.71 17.52 -4.26
CA ALA A 182 7.54 17.81 -3.44
C ALA A 182 7.69 17.27 -2.01
N LEU A 183 6.97 17.89 -1.07
CA LEU A 183 6.85 17.42 0.31
C LEU A 183 5.36 17.32 0.68
N SER A 184 4.89 16.09 0.85
CA SER A 184 3.56 15.81 1.39
C SER A 184 3.62 15.79 2.91
N CYS A 185 2.82 16.61 3.56
CA CYS A 185 2.79 16.74 5.01
C CYS A 185 1.48 16.20 5.60
N ALA A 186 1.58 15.62 6.79
CA ALA A 186 0.42 15.23 7.59
C ALA A 186 -0.58 16.40 7.73
N GLY A 187 -1.86 16.11 7.50
CA GLY A 187 -2.91 17.12 7.49
C GLY A 187 -3.29 17.64 6.10
N GLY A 188 -2.67 17.11 5.04
CA GLY A 188 -3.08 17.35 3.64
C GLY A 188 -2.36 18.50 2.96
N ILE A 189 -1.24 18.95 3.53
CA ILE A 189 -0.44 20.05 2.97
C ILE A 189 0.53 19.50 1.93
N TRP A 190 0.61 20.19 0.80
CA TRP A 190 1.44 19.80 -0.35
C TRP A 190 2.37 20.96 -0.72
N ILE A 191 3.67 20.75 -0.51
CA ILE A 191 4.71 21.76 -0.76
C ILE A 191 5.47 21.38 -2.03
N THR A 192 5.73 22.38 -2.87
CA THR A 192 6.54 22.29 -4.10
C THR A 192 7.43 23.53 -4.22
N ALA A 193 8.31 23.58 -5.22
CA ALA A 193 9.16 24.74 -5.47
C ALA A 193 8.39 26.05 -5.72
N GLU A 194 7.12 25.97 -6.11
CA GLU A 194 6.25 27.13 -6.37
C GLU A 194 5.46 27.58 -5.13
N THR A 195 5.59 26.89 -4.00
CA THR A 195 4.81 27.19 -2.79
C THR A 195 5.38 28.40 -2.05
N GLU A 196 4.56 29.43 -1.84
CA GLU A 196 4.92 30.59 -1.03
C GLU A 196 4.98 30.22 0.47
N ALA A 197 6.02 30.67 1.18
CA ALA A 197 6.23 30.44 2.61
C ALA A 197 6.10 28.96 3.09
N PRO A 198 6.91 28.03 2.56
CA PRO A 198 6.80 26.60 2.84
C PRO A 198 7.05 26.22 4.32
N GLU A 199 7.74 27.08 5.07
CA GLU A 199 8.09 26.87 6.48
C GLU A 199 6.91 27.13 7.43
N GLU A 200 5.94 27.96 7.03
CA GLU A 200 4.72 28.24 7.81
C GLU A 200 3.65 27.15 7.66
N ALA A 201 3.89 26.18 6.75
CA ALA A 201 2.94 25.14 6.40
C ALA A 201 2.98 23.93 7.37
N ILE A 202 3.87 23.91 8.37
CA ILE A 202 3.79 22.87 9.41
C ILE A 202 2.66 23.22 10.37
N SER A 203 1.53 22.54 10.23
CA SER A 203 0.40 22.74 11.12
C SER A 203 0.60 21.96 12.42
N ASP A 204 0.71 22.66 13.55
CA ASP A 204 0.60 22.08 14.92
C ASP A 204 -0.64 21.18 15.08
N LEU A 205 -1.67 21.41 14.25
CA LEU A 205 -2.91 20.66 14.24
C LEU A 205 -2.72 19.20 13.78
N ALA A 206 -1.64 18.86 13.08
CA ALA A 206 -1.39 17.50 12.60
C ALA A 206 -1.20 16.51 13.76
N TRP A 207 -0.44 16.91 14.80
CA TRP A 207 -0.19 16.12 16.01
C TRP A 207 -1.44 15.95 16.88
N LYS A 208 -2.39 16.89 16.79
CA LYS A 208 -3.66 16.79 17.49
C LYS A 208 -4.63 15.81 16.82
N LYS A 209 -4.56 15.68 15.50
CA LYS A 209 -5.50 14.88 14.69
C LYS A 209 -5.00 13.47 14.39
N HIS A 210 -3.69 13.28 14.32
CA HIS A 210 -3.08 12.03 13.84
C HIS A 210 -2.10 11.50 14.89
N GLN A 211 -2.19 10.21 15.18
CA GLN A 211 -1.38 9.57 16.22
C GLN A 211 0.09 9.42 15.82
N MET A 212 0.35 9.21 14.52
CA MET A 212 1.68 8.99 13.96
C MET A 212 1.82 9.80 12.66
N PRO A 213 1.84 11.14 12.73
CA PRO A 213 1.95 12.00 11.54
C PRO A 213 3.14 11.62 10.67
N ALA A 214 2.99 11.66 9.34
CA ALA A 214 4.05 11.35 8.39
C ALA A 214 4.36 12.51 7.43
N TRP A 215 5.60 12.51 6.92
CA TRP A 215 6.08 13.43 5.90
C TRP A 215 6.77 12.66 4.78
N HIS A 216 6.46 13.01 3.54
CA HIS A 216 7.02 12.33 2.37
C HIS A 216 7.74 13.34 1.50
N LEU A 217 9.06 13.24 1.44
CA LEU A 217 9.89 13.98 0.51
C LEU A 217 9.99 13.18 -0.79
N ILE A 218 9.29 13.64 -1.82
CA ILE A 218 8.96 12.88 -3.02
C ILE A 218 9.91 13.26 -4.17
N THR A 219 10.34 12.25 -4.92
CA THR A 219 11.08 12.39 -6.18
C THR A 219 10.18 12.00 -7.36
N ALA A 220 10.54 12.39 -8.58
CA ALA A 220 9.73 12.09 -9.78
C ALA A 220 9.54 10.58 -10.05
N ASP A 221 10.52 9.75 -9.65
CA ASP A 221 10.53 8.30 -9.78
C ASP A 221 10.04 7.56 -8.53
N GLY A 222 9.59 8.29 -7.50
CA GLY A 222 9.06 7.72 -6.27
C GLY A 222 10.12 7.02 -5.41
N GLN A 223 11.39 7.43 -5.51
CA GLN A 223 12.52 6.93 -4.72
C GLN A 223 12.92 7.92 -3.60
N GLY A 224 11.94 8.63 -3.06
CA GLY A 224 12.12 9.61 -2.01
C GLY A 224 12.26 9.03 -0.61
N ILE A 225 11.98 9.85 0.41
CA ILE A 225 12.07 9.46 1.82
C ILE A 225 10.73 9.73 2.52
N THR A 226 10.27 8.75 3.30
CA THR A 226 9.18 8.93 4.27
C THR A 226 9.76 9.02 5.67
N LEU A 227 9.26 9.95 6.47
CA LEU A 227 9.51 10.07 7.90
C LEU A 227 8.20 9.99 8.69
#